data_AF-A0A5Q4BAT7-F1
#
_entry.id   AF-A0A5Q4BAT7-F1
#
_cell.length_a   1.000
_cell.length_b   1.000
_cell.length_c   1.000
_cell.angle_alpha   90.00
_cell.angle_beta   90.00
_cell.angle_gamma   90.00
#
_symmetry.space_group_name_H-M   'P 1'
#
loop_
_entity.id
_entity.type
_entity.pdbx_description
1 polymer ?
#
loop_
_entity_poly.entity_id
_entity_poly.type
_entity_poly.pdbx_seq_one_letter_code
_entity_poly.pdbx_strand_id
1 'polypeptide(L)'
;VSGLCRPLFKPGVTRVAAYAASFWRSFGPDYGAFQERCLVPWQHAAPLPDEGISWNQAATLPVAVQVPLSAWDAMGLPRVGEATASSSSSSSSLSSSSSSSSVSAAAAAASVGPDADEKARDNKRHKKEALLVWGASSSVGTMGVQTARLLRGDDDSAVAAVYAVCGAANRTYVGSVLGADRVFDHEDPRVVEAIVSAAGGDGLTIRHCFLATGQLTPCQAVLKAFLGDDQGRRGRGGDGRKKAKIASAPVVPPDAEEVEGTETIFVMPSTDEGERMAQFRYWMGTWARQKLAAGAIRPSPDPRVVGKGLEAINAGLDVLARGVSCAKLVVEVAE
;
A
#
# COMPACT_ATOMS: atom_id res chain seq x y z
N VAL A 1 17.73 -20.73 6.83
CA VAL A 1 17.64 -19.48 6.03
C VAL A 1 18.67 -19.55 4.91
N SER A 2 18.33 -20.24 3.83
CA SER A 2 19.23 -20.55 2.72
C SER A 2 18.35 -20.71 1.48
N GLY A 3 18.34 -19.70 0.59
CA GLY A 3 17.45 -19.76 -0.58
C GLY A 3 17.25 -18.51 -1.42
N LEU A 4 17.74 -17.32 -1.02
CA LEU A 4 18.00 -16.27 -2.01
C LEU A 4 19.46 -15.87 -1.90
N CYS A 5 20.24 -16.49 -2.78
CA CYS A 5 21.63 -16.14 -3.03
C CYS A 5 21.74 -14.69 -3.49
N ARG A 6 22.98 -14.22 -3.58
CA ARG A 6 23.40 -12.85 -3.87
C ARG A 6 23.28 -12.34 -5.33
N PRO A 7 22.71 -13.00 -6.37
CA PRO A 7 22.89 -12.53 -7.75
C PRO A 7 21.90 -11.41 -8.17
N LEU A 8 21.08 -10.88 -7.25
CA LEU A 8 20.06 -9.87 -7.60
C LEU A 8 20.66 -8.48 -7.89
N PHE A 9 21.79 -8.14 -7.26
CA PHE A 9 22.44 -6.84 -7.43
C PHE A 9 23.83 -7.03 -8.02
N LYS A 10 24.04 -6.46 -9.20
CA LYS A 10 25.31 -6.47 -9.92
C LYS A 10 25.86 -5.04 -9.99
N PRO A 11 27.06 -4.77 -9.45
CA PRO A 11 27.69 -3.46 -9.54
C PRO A 11 27.75 -2.94 -10.98
N GLY A 12 27.42 -1.66 -11.19
CA GLY A 12 27.43 -1.02 -12.50
C GLY A 12 26.32 -1.46 -13.47
N VAL A 13 25.47 -2.42 -13.08
CA VAL A 13 24.41 -2.95 -13.93
C VAL A 13 23.04 -2.75 -13.29
N THR A 14 22.86 -3.16 -12.03
CA THR A 14 21.55 -3.11 -11.39
C THR A 14 21.20 -1.70 -10.94
N ARG A 15 20.16 -1.13 -11.56
CA ARG A 15 19.53 0.11 -11.12
C ARG A 15 18.61 -0.17 -9.93
N VAL A 16 18.65 0.68 -8.91
CA VAL A 16 17.87 0.48 -7.68
C VAL A 16 17.17 1.75 -7.23
N ALA A 17 15.98 1.59 -6.65
CA ALA A 17 15.39 2.57 -5.73
C ALA A 17 15.53 2.00 -4.32
N ALA A 18 16.01 2.80 -3.36
CA ALA A 18 16.32 2.29 -2.02
C ALA A 18 15.81 3.20 -0.89
N TYR A 19 15.36 2.57 0.19
CA TYR A 19 15.00 3.27 1.43
C TYR A 19 16.27 3.47 2.28
N ALA A 20 16.83 4.67 2.21
CA ALA A 20 18.00 5.08 3.02
C ALA A 20 17.54 5.92 4.21
N ALA A 21 17.66 5.37 5.41
CA ALA A 21 17.36 6.09 6.65
C ALA A 21 18.42 5.77 7.72
N SER A 22 19.18 6.79 8.10
CA SER A 22 20.22 6.70 9.12
C SER A 22 19.67 6.40 10.51
N PHE A 23 18.38 6.70 10.76
CA PHE A 23 17.66 6.38 12.00
C PHE A 23 17.86 4.92 12.43
N TRP A 24 17.79 3.96 11.50
CA TRP A 24 17.95 2.53 11.80
C TRP A 24 19.40 2.08 12.05
N ARG A 25 20.35 3.01 11.92
CA ARG A 25 21.79 2.79 12.05
C ARG A 25 22.39 3.79 13.05
N SER A 26 21.65 4.12 14.10
CA SER A 26 22.07 5.05 15.15
C SER A 26 22.52 6.41 14.60
N PHE A 27 21.82 6.90 13.57
CA PHE A 27 22.14 8.12 12.84
C PHE A 27 23.54 8.13 12.20
N GLY A 28 24.06 6.96 11.84
CA GLY A 28 25.34 6.82 11.14
C GLY A 28 25.36 7.61 9.82
N PRO A 29 26.41 8.41 9.57
CA PRO A 29 26.46 9.35 8.44
C PRO A 29 26.39 8.67 7.08
N ASP A 30 26.88 7.43 6.99
CA ASP A 30 26.92 6.68 5.73
C ASP A 30 25.53 6.22 5.24
N TYR A 31 24.46 6.35 6.03
CA TYR A 31 23.15 5.71 5.77
C TYR A 31 22.02 6.70 5.40
N GLY A 32 22.33 7.98 5.19
CA GLY A 32 21.35 9.01 4.75
C GLY A 32 21.29 9.18 3.22
N ALA A 33 20.16 9.65 2.68
CA ALA A 33 19.99 9.80 1.22
C ALA A 33 20.62 11.07 0.62
N PHE A 34 20.84 12.12 1.42
CA PHE A 34 21.32 13.43 0.97
C PHE A 34 22.85 13.50 0.87
N GLN A 35 23.40 12.63 0.02
CA GLN A 35 24.83 12.52 -0.28
C GLN A 35 25.02 11.80 -1.63
N GLU A 36 26.20 11.93 -2.22
CA GLU A 36 26.52 11.33 -3.53
C GLU A 36 26.51 9.79 -3.50
N ARG A 37 26.91 9.20 -2.36
CA ARG A 37 26.95 7.75 -2.15
C ARG A 37 26.49 7.44 -0.74
N CYS A 38 25.55 6.51 -0.58
CA CYS A 38 25.12 6.04 0.73
C CYS A 38 25.10 4.51 0.80
N LEU A 39 25.22 3.99 2.01
CA LEU A 39 25.04 2.59 2.34
C LEU A 39 23.56 2.33 2.63
N VAL A 40 23.04 1.23 2.08
CA VAL A 40 21.71 0.71 2.39
C VAL A 40 21.79 -0.80 2.62
N PRO A 41 21.05 -1.36 3.59
CA PRO A 41 20.83 -2.79 3.63
C PRO A 41 20.19 -3.24 2.31
N TRP A 42 20.67 -4.34 1.72
CA TRP A 42 20.16 -4.80 0.42
C TRP A 42 18.66 -5.08 0.42
N GLN A 43 18.08 -5.43 1.58
CA GLN A 43 16.64 -5.64 1.77
C GLN A 43 15.83 -4.37 1.53
N HIS A 44 16.43 -3.19 1.72
CA HIS A 44 15.79 -1.89 1.54
C HIS A 44 15.79 -1.43 0.07
N ALA A 45 16.44 -2.18 -0.82
CA ALA A 45 16.57 -1.84 -2.23
C ALA A 45 15.60 -2.67 -3.08
N ALA A 46 14.91 -2.00 -3.99
CA ALA A 46 14.14 -2.62 -5.06
C ALA A 46 14.94 -2.50 -6.38
N PRO A 47 15.32 -3.60 -7.03
CA PRO A 47 15.78 -3.58 -8.41
C PRO A 47 14.70 -2.98 -9.30
N LEU A 48 15.11 -2.05 -10.16
CA LEU A 48 14.23 -1.44 -11.16
C LEU A 48 14.28 -2.27 -12.45
N PRO A 49 13.20 -2.27 -13.26
CA PRO A 49 13.28 -2.74 -14.64
C PRO A 49 14.35 -1.97 -15.43
N ASP A 50 14.93 -2.62 -16.44
CA ASP A 50 16.03 -2.02 -17.23
C ASP A 50 15.57 -0.73 -17.92
N GLU A 51 14.33 -0.68 -18.41
CA GLU A 51 13.73 0.45 -19.12
C GLU A 51 12.41 0.94 -18.49
N GLY A 52 11.95 2.13 -18.88
CA GLY A 52 10.60 2.64 -18.56
C GLY A 52 10.43 3.39 -17.24
N ILE A 53 11.42 3.37 -16.35
CA ILE A 53 11.44 4.18 -15.12
C ILE A 53 12.70 5.05 -15.10
N SER A 54 12.57 6.37 -15.07
CA SER A 54 13.70 7.30 -14.93
C SER A 54 14.24 7.35 -13.48
N TRP A 55 15.42 7.93 -13.26
CA TRP A 55 15.94 8.15 -11.89
C TRP A 55 15.01 9.04 -11.05
N ASN A 56 14.45 10.08 -11.67
CA ASN A 56 13.51 10.98 -11.00
C ASN A 56 12.23 10.26 -10.57
N GLN A 57 11.70 9.40 -11.42
CA GLN A 57 10.57 8.54 -11.07
C GLN A 57 10.95 7.52 -9.99
N ALA A 58 12.11 6.87 -10.12
CA ALA A 58 12.59 5.90 -9.15
C ALA A 58 12.74 6.49 -7.74
N ALA A 59 13.23 7.72 -7.63
CA ALA A 59 13.39 8.44 -6.37
C ALA A 59 12.05 8.67 -5.62
N THR A 60 10.91 8.58 -6.32
CA THR A 60 9.59 8.70 -5.68
C THR A 60 9.17 7.44 -4.91
N LEU A 61 9.75 6.28 -5.21
CA LEU A 61 9.25 4.97 -4.80
C LEU A 61 9.51 4.56 -3.35
N PRO A 62 10.71 4.71 -2.75
CA PRO A 62 11.06 3.91 -1.57
C PRO A 62 10.14 4.13 -0.36
N VAL A 63 9.92 5.39 0.01
CA VAL A 63 8.99 5.74 1.10
C VAL A 63 7.54 5.55 0.66
N ALA A 64 7.21 5.89 -0.60
CA ALA A 64 5.85 5.79 -1.12
C ALA A 64 5.34 4.35 -1.15
N VAL A 65 6.21 3.36 -1.39
CA VAL A 65 5.87 1.93 -1.34
C VAL A 65 5.83 1.43 0.10
N GLN A 66 6.87 1.73 0.89
CA GLN A 66 7.00 1.19 2.24
C GLN A 66 5.83 1.56 3.15
N VAL A 67 5.41 2.84 3.15
CA VAL A 67 4.41 3.35 4.08
C VAL A 67 3.03 2.68 3.93
N PRO A 68 2.38 2.65 2.75
CA PRO A 68 1.07 2.01 2.61
C PRO A 68 1.13 0.49 2.81
N LEU A 69 2.21 -0.19 2.42
CA LEU A 69 2.34 -1.63 2.71
C LEU A 69 2.47 -1.90 4.21
N SER A 70 3.20 -1.05 4.93
CA SER A 70 3.26 -1.09 6.38
C SER A 70 1.91 -0.74 7.02
N ALA A 71 1.10 0.11 6.40
CA ALA A 71 -0.26 0.41 6.83
C ALA A 71 -1.18 -0.82 6.71
N TRP A 72 -1.07 -1.57 5.60
CA TRP A 72 -1.81 -2.83 5.41
C TRP A 72 -1.42 -3.87 6.45
N ASP A 73 -0.12 -4.06 6.68
CA ASP A 73 0.40 -4.98 7.71
C ASP A 73 -0.10 -4.57 9.12
N ALA A 74 -0.05 -3.28 9.48
CA ALA A 74 -0.53 -2.76 10.77
C ALA A 74 -2.05 -2.94 10.96
N MET A 75 -2.81 -2.79 9.88
CA MET A 75 -4.25 -3.03 9.90
C MET A 75 -4.61 -4.52 9.89
N GLY A 76 -3.66 -5.39 9.53
CA GLY A 76 -3.89 -6.83 9.42
C GLY A 76 -4.63 -7.20 8.13
N LEU A 77 -4.50 -6.39 7.09
CA LEU A 77 -5.01 -6.72 5.76
C LEU A 77 -4.09 -7.76 5.11
N PRO A 78 -4.65 -8.78 4.43
CA PRO A 78 -3.84 -9.81 3.78
C PRO A 78 -2.97 -9.20 2.68
N ARG A 79 -1.80 -9.81 2.48
CA ARG A 79 -0.91 -9.47 1.39
C ARG A 79 -1.50 -9.98 0.08
N VAL A 80 -1.38 -9.19 -0.97
CA VAL A 80 -1.95 -9.56 -2.28
C VAL A 80 -1.32 -10.87 -2.78
N GLY A 81 -2.16 -11.89 -3.04
CA GLY A 81 -1.77 -13.23 -3.46
C GLY A 81 -1.39 -14.19 -2.34
N GLU A 82 -1.57 -13.80 -1.07
CA GLU A 82 -1.42 -14.69 0.09
C GLU A 82 -2.83 -15.08 0.58
N ALA A 83 -3.22 -16.35 0.38
CA ALA A 83 -4.50 -16.85 0.84
C ALA A 83 -4.64 -16.64 2.36
N THR A 84 -5.80 -16.19 2.84
CA THR A 84 -6.06 -16.12 4.27
C THR A 84 -6.00 -17.56 4.82
N ALA A 85 -4.94 -17.89 5.55
CA ALA A 85 -4.85 -19.18 6.21
C ALA A 85 -5.98 -19.28 7.25
N SER A 86 -7.10 -19.86 6.85
CA SER A 86 -8.08 -20.37 7.80
C SER A 86 -7.36 -21.43 8.62
N SER A 87 -7.34 -21.23 9.94
CA SER A 87 -6.83 -22.20 10.90
C SER A 87 -7.60 -23.51 10.80
N SER A 88 -7.14 -24.40 9.93
CA SER A 88 -7.51 -25.81 9.92
C SER A 88 -6.23 -26.60 9.97
N SER A 89 -5.78 -26.85 11.19
CA SER A 89 -4.84 -27.91 11.53
C SER A 89 -5.36 -29.24 10.97
N SER A 90 -4.65 -29.82 10.02
CA SER A 90 -4.76 -31.24 9.67
C SER A 90 -3.49 -31.69 8.96
N SER A 91 -2.75 -32.51 9.70
CA SER A 91 -1.61 -33.33 9.31
C SER A 91 -1.94 -34.36 8.22
N SER A 92 -1.08 -34.47 7.20
CA SER A 92 -0.76 -35.74 6.50
C SER A 92 0.36 -35.48 5.48
N SER A 93 1.60 -35.85 5.79
CA SER A 93 2.28 -37.09 5.37
C SER A 93 2.51 -37.21 3.86
N LEU A 94 3.79 -37.09 3.49
CA LEU A 94 4.35 -37.33 2.17
C LEU A 94 4.24 -38.82 1.78
N SER A 95 3.92 -39.10 0.53
CA SER A 95 4.45 -40.25 -0.19
C SER A 95 4.60 -39.99 -1.69
N SER A 96 5.79 -40.36 -2.15
CA SER A 96 6.32 -40.51 -3.51
C SER A 96 5.45 -41.39 -4.41
N SER A 97 5.36 -41.20 -5.73
CA SER A 97 6.28 -41.71 -6.78
C SER A 97 5.47 -41.67 -8.10
N SER A 98 5.92 -41.09 -9.23
CA SER A 98 6.84 -41.59 -10.26
C SER A 98 6.12 -41.77 -11.62
N SER A 99 6.73 -41.20 -12.66
CA SER A 99 6.82 -41.72 -14.04
C SER A 99 5.67 -41.51 -15.06
N SER A 100 5.84 -40.46 -15.87
CA SER A 100 6.08 -40.43 -17.33
C SER A 100 5.16 -41.11 -18.37
N SER A 101 4.83 -40.29 -19.38
CA SER A 101 4.52 -40.57 -20.80
C SER A 101 3.07 -40.99 -21.10
N SER A 102 2.32 -40.43 -22.07
CA SER A 102 2.68 -40.00 -23.42
C SER A 102 1.52 -39.19 -24.06
N VAL A 103 1.85 -38.50 -25.16
CA VAL A 103 1.03 -37.57 -25.94
C VAL A 103 -0.14 -38.20 -26.70
N SER A 104 -1.25 -37.46 -26.84
CA SER A 104 -2.06 -37.40 -28.07
C SER A 104 -2.92 -36.13 -28.11
N ALA A 105 -2.85 -35.44 -29.24
CA ALA A 105 -3.60 -34.24 -29.55
C ALA A 105 -5.05 -34.59 -29.93
N ALA A 106 -6.01 -33.84 -29.37
CA ALA A 106 -7.34 -33.70 -29.94
C ALA A 106 -7.77 -32.24 -29.78
N ALA A 107 -8.00 -31.59 -30.92
CA ALA A 107 -8.63 -30.28 -30.98
C ALA A 107 -10.09 -30.40 -30.54
N ALA A 108 -10.45 -29.65 -29.50
CA ALA A 108 -11.85 -29.40 -29.17
C ALA A 108 -11.98 -27.91 -28.80
N ALA A 109 -12.72 -27.19 -29.62
CA ALA A 109 -13.15 -25.83 -29.36
C ALA A 109 -13.99 -25.81 -28.08
N ALA A 110 -13.44 -25.25 -27.00
CA ALA A 110 -14.19 -25.01 -25.77
C ALA A 110 -14.97 -23.70 -25.93
N SER A 111 -16.28 -23.84 -26.12
CA SER A 111 -17.26 -22.79 -25.89
C SER A 111 -17.05 -22.17 -24.51
N VAL A 112 -16.96 -20.84 -24.45
CA VAL A 112 -16.99 -20.06 -23.21
C VAL A 112 -18.32 -20.34 -22.52
N GLY A 113 -18.29 -21.20 -21.50
CA GLY A 113 -19.44 -21.49 -20.66
C GLY A 113 -19.72 -20.34 -19.66
N PRO A 114 -20.97 -20.19 -19.18
CA PRO A 114 -21.39 -19.12 -18.27
C PRO A 114 -20.75 -19.18 -16.87
N ASP A 115 -19.99 -20.23 -16.56
CA ASP A 115 -19.44 -20.51 -15.22
C ASP A 115 -18.35 -19.53 -14.76
N ALA A 116 -17.62 -18.90 -15.69
CA ALA A 116 -16.61 -17.91 -15.34
C ALA A 116 -17.23 -16.58 -14.86
N ASP A 117 -18.33 -16.18 -15.49
CA ASP A 117 -19.12 -15.01 -15.09
C ASP A 117 -19.88 -15.27 -13.78
N GLU A 118 -20.32 -16.50 -13.55
CA GLU A 118 -21.03 -16.87 -12.33
C GLU A 118 -20.08 -16.96 -11.12
N LYS A 119 -18.88 -17.53 -11.27
CA LYS A 119 -17.83 -17.51 -10.22
C LYS A 119 -17.30 -16.10 -9.94
N ALA A 120 -17.12 -15.26 -10.97
CA ALA A 120 -16.72 -13.87 -10.78
C ALA A 120 -17.82 -13.05 -10.07
N ARG A 121 -19.10 -13.38 -10.29
CA ARG A 121 -20.24 -12.80 -9.57
C ARG A 121 -20.35 -13.32 -8.13
N ASP A 122 -20.06 -14.59 -7.87
CA ASP A 122 -20.10 -15.18 -6.52
C ASP A 122 -18.92 -14.70 -5.65
N ASN A 123 -17.71 -14.54 -6.19
CA ASN A 123 -16.59 -13.91 -5.47
C ASN A 123 -16.86 -12.45 -5.12
N LYS A 124 -17.58 -11.70 -5.98
CA LYS A 124 -18.06 -10.35 -5.63
C LYS A 124 -19.04 -10.34 -4.45
N ARG A 125 -19.74 -11.44 -4.14
CA ARG A 125 -20.75 -11.49 -3.06
C ARG A 125 -20.16 -11.51 -1.65
N HIS A 126 -18.84 -11.71 -1.50
CA HIS A 126 -18.19 -11.76 -0.19
C HIS A 126 -17.42 -10.48 0.18
N LYS A 127 -17.13 -9.59 -0.79
CA LYS A 127 -16.46 -8.30 -0.54
C LYS A 127 -17.47 -7.28 -0.04
N LYS A 128 -17.24 -6.71 1.15
CA LYS A 128 -18.21 -5.82 1.83
C LYS A 128 -17.59 -4.55 2.42
N GLU A 129 -16.31 -4.32 2.14
CA GLU A 129 -15.59 -3.19 2.72
C GLU A 129 -15.10 -2.21 1.66
N ALA A 130 -15.32 -0.92 1.87
CA ALA A 130 -14.60 0.13 1.18
C ALA A 130 -13.36 0.50 2.00
N LEU A 131 -12.17 0.42 1.38
CA LEU A 131 -10.92 0.86 1.99
C LEU A 131 -10.75 2.36 1.76
N LEU A 132 -10.67 3.14 2.84
CA LEU A 132 -10.54 4.58 2.78
C LEU A 132 -9.06 4.99 2.71
N VAL A 133 -8.71 5.84 1.76
CA VAL A 133 -7.39 6.48 1.65
C VAL A 133 -7.55 7.99 1.77
N TRP A 134 -7.21 8.55 2.93
CA TRP A 134 -7.25 9.98 3.18
C TRP A 134 -5.91 10.64 2.83
N GLY A 135 -5.93 11.80 2.17
CA GLY A 135 -4.72 12.44 1.66
C GLY A 135 -4.17 11.74 0.41
N ALA A 136 -5.08 11.25 -0.44
CA ALA A 136 -4.80 10.33 -1.55
C ALA A 136 -3.95 10.92 -2.69
N SER A 137 -3.81 12.24 -2.76
CA SER A 137 -2.91 12.90 -3.74
C SER A 137 -1.52 13.21 -3.18
N SER A 138 -1.19 12.77 -1.96
CA SER A 138 0.16 12.88 -1.39
C SER A 138 1.08 11.77 -1.93
N SER A 139 2.39 11.87 -1.67
CA SER A 139 3.37 10.85 -2.12
C SER A 139 3.03 9.43 -1.68
N VAL A 140 2.74 9.22 -0.39
CA VAL A 140 2.38 7.89 0.12
C VAL A 140 0.91 7.57 -0.17
N GLY A 141 0.05 8.59 -0.29
CA GLY A 141 -1.37 8.45 -0.60
C GLY A 141 -1.63 7.91 -2.01
N THR A 142 -0.90 8.40 -3.03
CA THR A 142 -1.10 7.93 -4.41
C THR A 142 -0.69 6.47 -4.58
N MET A 143 0.39 6.04 -3.91
CA MET A 143 0.77 4.62 -3.85
C MET A 143 -0.21 3.82 -2.97
N GLY A 144 -0.76 4.42 -1.92
CA GLY A 144 -1.87 3.87 -1.13
C GLY A 144 -3.07 3.52 -2.00
N VAL A 145 -3.50 4.41 -2.89
CA VAL A 145 -4.61 4.13 -3.83
C VAL A 145 -4.26 2.98 -4.78
N GLN A 146 -3.05 2.97 -5.35
CA GLN A 146 -2.63 1.90 -6.27
C GLN A 146 -2.59 0.53 -5.56
N THR A 147 -2.04 0.46 -4.36
CA THR A 147 -1.96 -0.78 -3.57
C THR A 147 -3.35 -1.23 -3.09
N ALA A 148 -4.21 -0.30 -2.68
CA ALA A 148 -5.61 -0.58 -2.33
C ALA A 148 -6.40 -1.12 -3.54
N ARG A 149 -6.15 -0.61 -4.75
CA ARG A 149 -6.76 -1.15 -5.98
C ARG A 149 -6.34 -2.59 -6.23
N LEU A 150 -5.09 -2.95 -5.93
CA LEU A 150 -4.62 -4.33 -6.04
C LEU A 150 -5.29 -5.23 -5.00
N LEU A 151 -5.46 -4.75 -3.75
CA LEU A 151 -6.24 -5.47 -2.73
C LEU A 151 -7.69 -5.67 -3.19
N ARG A 152 -8.31 -4.66 -3.79
CA ARG A 152 -9.67 -4.78 -4.34
C ARG A 152 -9.77 -5.83 -5.45
N GLY A 153 -8.74 -5.94 -6.29
CA GLY A 153 -8.66 -6.92 -7.36
C GLY A 153 -8.33 -8.35 -6.90
N ASP A 154 -7.94 -8.53 -5.64
CA ASP A 154 -7.59 -9.83 -5.08
C ASP A 154 -8.84 -10.56 -4.56
N ASP A 155 -9.05 -11.79 -4.97
CA ASP A 155 -10.22 -12.59 -4.59
C ASP A 155 -10.23 -12.95 -3.10
N ASP A 156 -9.06 -13.01 -2.45
CA ASP A 156 -8.93 -13.33 -1.02
C ASP A 156 -9.11 -12.10 -0.11
N SER A 157 -9.30 -10.91 -0.68
CA SER A 157 -9.47 -9.66 0.05
C SER A 157 -10.94 -9.33 0.31
N ALA A 158 -11.23 -8.77 1.49
CA ALA A 158 -12.56 -8.25 1.83
C ALA A 158 -12.89 -6.89 1.16
N VAL A 159 -11.89 -6.24 0.56
CA VAL A 159 -12.00 -4.89 -0.02
C VAL A 159 -12.78 -4.94 -1.35
N ALA A 160 -13.97 -4.34 -1.36
CA ALA A 160 -14.85 -4.22 -2.51
C ALA A 160 -14.62 -2.93 -3.32
N ALA A 161 -14.19 -1.86 -2.65
CA ALA A 161 -13.99 -0.54 -3.26
C ALA A 161 -12.84 0.22 -2.61
N VAL A 162 -12.24 1.14 -3.37
CA VAL A 162 -11.26 2.11 -2.88
C VAL A 162 -11.89 3.49 -2.86
N TYR A 163 -12.07 4.04 -1.68
CA TYR A 163 -12.55 5.41 -1.50
C TYR A 163 -11.37 6.32 -1.19
N ALA A 164 -11.26 7.44 -1.87
CA ALA A 164 -10.12 8.34 -1.76
C ALA A 164 -10.56 9.76 -1.39
N VAL A 165 -9.78 10.45 -0.56
CA VAL A 165 -10.00 11.85 -0.22
C VAL A 165 -8.78 12.66 -0.61
N CYS A 166 -8.95 13.66 -1.48
CA CYS A 166 -7.88 14.55 -1.94
C CYS A 166 -8.42 15.94 -2.29
N GLY A 167 -7.55 16.89 -2.66
CA GLY A 167 -8.02 18.19 -3.17
C GLY A 167 -8.71 18.07 -4.53
N ALA A 168 -9.73 18.90 -4.77
CA ALA A 168 -10.55 18.88 -5.98
C ALA A 168 -9.75 18.82 -7.29
N ALA A 169 -8.64 19.56 -7.38
CA ALA A 169 -7.76 19.60 -8.55
C ALA A 169 -7.14 18.24 -8.93
N ASN A 170 -7.03 17.31 -7.97
CA ASN A 170 -6.37 16.01 -8.16
C ASN A 170 -7.36 14.85 -8.34
N ARG A 171 -8.67 15.12 -8.35
CA ARG A 171 -9.72 14.09 -8.40
C ARG A 171 -9.60 13.17 -9.60
N THR A 172 -9.41 13.73 -10.80
CA THR A 172 -9.28 12.95 -12.04
C THR A 172 -8.04 12.05 -12.00
N TYR A 173 -6.91 12.55 -11.50
CA TYR A 173 -5.70 11.77 -11.37
C TYR A 173 -5.89 10.58 -10.42
N VAL A 174 -6.45 10.84 -9.22
CA VAL A 174 -6.67 9.82 -8.18
C VAL A 174 -7.73 8.79 -8.60
N GLY A 175 -8.83 9.23 -9.21
CA GLY A 175 -9.90 8.36 -9.68
C GLY A 175 -9.50 7.60 -10.93
N SER A 176 -9.40 8.31 -12.05
CA SER A 176 -9.28 7.69 -13.38
C SER A 176 -7.91 7.07 -13.63
N VAL A 177 -6.84 7.58 -13.02
CA VAL A 177 -5.48 7.14 -13.35
C VAL A 177 -4.87 6.21 -12.28
N LEU A 178 -5.15 6.44 -11.00
CA LEU A 178 -4.69 5.53 -9.92
C LEU A 178 -5.72 4.44 -9.59
N GLY A 179 -6.99 4.69 -9.88
CA GLY A 179 -8.09 3.73 -9.81
C GLY A 179 -8.80 3.67 -8.46
N ALA A 180 -8.98 4.83 -7.81
CA ALA A 180 -9.99 4.98 -6.76
C ALA A 180 -11.40 4.92 -7.37
N ASP A 181 -12.32 4.20 -6.73
CA ASP A 181 -13.69 4.02 -7.20
C ASP A 181 -14.57 5.23 -6.88
N ARG A 182 -14.30 5.90 -5.76
CA ARG A 182 -14.93 7.17 -5.38
C ARG A 182 -13.86 8.15 -4.89
N VAL A 183 -13.99 9.41 -5.26
CA VAL A 183 -13.07 10.47 -4.83
C VAL A 183 -13.85 11.64 -4.23
N PHE A 184 -13.53 11.98 -3.00
CA PHE A 184 -14.14 13.06 -2.23
C PHE A 184 -13.16 14.22 -2.07
N ASP A 185 -13.69 15.44 -1.89
CA ASP A 185 -12.84 16.59 -1.61
C ASP A 185 -12.71 16.81 -0.12
N HIS A 186 -11.48 16.91 0.36
CA HIS A 186 -11.17 17.22 1.75
C HIS A 186 -11.62 18.62 2.20
N GLU A 187 -11.83 19.57 1.28
CA GLU A 187 -12.33 20.92 1.57
C GLU A 187 -13.86 20.97 1.72
N ASP A 188 -14.58 19.90 1.35
CA ASP A 188 -16.02 19.83 1.53
C ASP A 188 -16.34 19.73 3.04
N PRO A 189 -17.05 20.69 3.65
CA PRO A 189 -17.39 20.65 5.07
C PRO A 189 -18.29 19.45 5.43
N ARG A 190 -18.92 18.81 4.44
CA ARG A 190 -19.75 17.60 4.59
C ARG A 190 -19.05 16.34 4.09
N VAL A 191 -17.73 16.36 3.88
CA VAL A 191 -16.97 15.21 3.36
C VAL A 191 -17.23 13.92 4.12
N VAL A 192 -17.34 13.98 5.46
CA VAL A 192 -17.64 12.80 6.31
C VAL A 192 -19.03 12.25 5.98
N GLU A 193 -20.06 13.09 5.94
CA GLU A 193 -21.44 12.71 5.59
C GLU A 193 -21.49 12.12 4.18
N ALA A 194 -20.81 12.74 3.22
CA ALA A 194 -20.75 12.30 1.83
C ALA A 194 -20.10 10.90 1.70
N ILE A 195 -19.01 10.65 2.43
CA ILE A 195 -18.34 9.34 2.45
C ILE A 195 -19.26 8.26 3.05
N VAL A 196 -19.87 8.56 4.21
CA VAL A 196 -20.76 7.61 4.91
C VAL A 196 -21.99 7.29 4.06
N SER A 197 -22.62 8.32 3.48
CA SER A 197 -23.77 8.16 2.59
C SER A 197 -23.43 7.35 1.34
N ALA A 198 -22.27 7.60 0.72
CA ALA A 198 -21.81 6.85 -0.44
C ALA A 198 -21.57 5.37 -0.13
N ALA A 199 -20.89 5.06 0.99
CA ALA A 199 -20.67 3.69 1.42
C ALA A 199 -21.99 2.98 1.74
N GLY A 200 -22.92 3.63 2.45
CA GLY A 200 -24.25 3.10 2.71
C GLY A 200 -25.05 2.83 1.44
N GLY A 201 -25.01 3.75 0.46
CA GLY A 201 -25.64 3.59 -0.85
C GLY A 201 -25.06 2.44 -1.68
N ASP A 202 -23.76 2.18 -1.53
CA ASP A 202 -23.07 1.04 -2.16
C ASP A 202 -23.24 -0.27 -1.38
N GLY A 203 -23.89 -0.24 -0.21
CA GLY A 203 -24.01 -1.40 0.69
C GLY A 203 -22.68 -1.85 1.30
N LEU A 204 -21.73 -0.93 1.41
CA LEU A 204 -20.38 -1.16 1.93
C LEU A 204 -20.22 -0.56 3.33
N THR A 205 -19.30 -1.14 4.10
CA THR A 205 -18.84 -0.57 5.36
C THR A 205 -17.40 -0.07 5.21
N ILE A 206 -16.97 0.85 6.07
CA ILE A 206 -15.58 1.32 6.13
C ILE A 206 -15.02 0.97 7.50
N ARG A 207 -14.10 0.00 7.57
CA ARG A 207 -13.44 -0.42 8.82
C ARG A 207 -11.96 -0.11 8.83
N HIS A 208 -11.36 0.12 7.67
CA HIS A 208 -9.96 0.46 7.52
C HIS A 208 -9.79 1.82 6.83
N CYS A 209 -8.92 2.66 7.39
CA CYS A 209 -8.52 3.93 6.80
C CYS A 209 -7.00 4.07 6.81
N PHE A 210 -6.41 4.34 5.65
CA PHE A 210 -5.04 4.83 5.56
C PHE A 210 -5.03 6.36 5.53
N LEU A 211 -4.55 6.98 6.61
CA LEU A 211 -4.34 8.42 6.71
C LEU A 211 -2.93 8.76 6.23
N ALA A 212 -2.82 9.13 4.95
CA ALA A 212 -1.54 9.49 4.33
C ALA A 212 -1.05 10.90 4.76
N THR A 213 -1.98 11.84 4.87
CA THR A 213 -1.80 13.21 5.37
C THR A 213 -3.17 13.82 5.64
N GLY A 214 -3.25 14.92 6.40
CA GLY A 214 -4.51 15.57 6.76
C GLY A 214 -4.90 15.34 8.21
N GLN A 215 -6.18 15.49 8.51
CA GLN A 215 -6.70 15.46 9.88
C GLN A 215 -7.18 14.05 10.27
N LEU A 216 -6.89 13.65 11.52
CA LEU A 216 -7.31 12.36 12.07
C LEU A 216 -8.81 12.31 12.39
N THR A 217 -9.38 13.39 12.94
CA THR A 217 -10.76 13.44 13.43
C THR A 217 -11.80 13.08 12.36
N PRO A 218 -11.73 13.59 11.11
CA PRO A 218 -12.66 13.16 10.06
C PRO A 218 -12.57 11.66 9.73
N CYS A 219 -11.37 11.07 9.74
CA CYS A 219 -11.19 9.63 9.53
C CYS A 219 -11.85 8.82 10.64
N GLN A 220 -11.68 9.24 11.90
CA GLN A 220 -12.33 8.60 13.05
C GLN A 220 -13.85 8.71 12.97
N ALA A 221 -14.38 9.87 12.56
CA ALA A 221 -15.81 10.09 12.40
C ALA A 221 -16.42 9.18 11.32
N VAL A 222 -15.74 8.98 10.19
CA VAL A 222 -16.18 8.03 9.16
C VAL A 222 -16.25 6.61 9.71
N LEU A 223 -15.18 6.11 10.35
CA LEU A 223 -15.15 4.73 10.87
C LEU A 223 -16.20 4.53 11.97
N LYS A 224 -16.38 5.52 12.85
CA LYS A 224 -17.38 5.49 13.94
C LYS A 224 -18.80 5.26 13.41
N ALA A 225 -19.14 5.84 12.27
CA ALA A 225 -20.46 5.68 11.65
C ALA A 225 -20.81 4.21 11.31
N PHE A 226 -19.81 3.36 11.09
CA PHE A 226 -19.99 1.96 10.70
C PHE A 226 -19.80 0.95 11.85
N LEU A 227 -19.54 1.40 13.08
CA LEU A 227 -19.39 0.51 14.24
C LEU A 227 -20.73 -0.07 14.74
N GLY A 228 -21.85 0.58 14.41
CA GLY A 228 -23.21 0.19 14.84
C GLY A 228 -23.82 -0.98 14.08
N ASP A 229 -23.40 -1.24 12.84
CA ASP A 229 -24.01 -2.23 11.95
C ASP A 229 -23.79 -3.71 12.39
N ASP A 230 -22.88 -3.95 13.34
CA ASP A 230 -22.64 -5.29 13.91
C ASP A 230 -23.68 -5.69 14.97
N GLN A 231 -24.55 -4.78 15.44
CA GLN A 231 -25.48 -5.08 16.54
C GLN A 231 -26.56 -6.11 16.20
N GLY A 232 -26.80 -6.40 14.91
CA GLY A 232 -27.71 -7.45 14.45
C GLY A 232 -27.17 -8.89 14.56
N ARG A 233 -25.87 -9.09 14.84
CA ARG A 233 -25.21 -10.40 14.96
C ARG A 233 -24.86 -10.74 16.42
N ARG A 234 -25.80 -10.53 17.35
CA ARG A 234 -25.66 -10.97 18.76
C ARG A 234 -25.70 -12.50 18.87
N GLY A 235 -24.59 -13.15 18.56
CA GLY A 235 -24.24 -14.49 19.03
C GLY A 235 -23.45 -14.37 20.33
N ARG A 236 -23.85 -15.12 21.37
CA ARG A 236 -23.24 -15.16 22.70
C ARG A 236 -21.74 -15.48 22.65
N GLY A 237 -20.95 -14.71 23.41
CA GLY A 237 -19.64 -15.13 23.94
C GLY A 237 -18.45 -14.84 23.03
N GLY A 238 -17.79 -13.70 23.26
CA GLY A 238 -16.48 -13.38 22.67
C GLY A 238 -16.04 -11.97 23.02
N ASP A 239 -15.07 -11.85 23.92
CA ASP A 239 -14.32 -10.64 24.26
C ASP A 239 -13.37 -10.21 23.11
N GLY A 240 -13.91 -10.03 21.90
CA GLY A 240 -13.10 -9.98 20.68
C GLY A 240 -13.72 -9.17 19.55
N ARG A 241 -14.29 -8.00 19.85
CA ARG A 241 -14.79 -7.08 18.82
C ARG A 241 -13.60 -6.56 18.01
N LYS A 242 -13.47 -6.95 16.73
CA LYS A 242 -12.40 -6.41 15.85
C LYS A 242 -12.62 -4.90 15.71
N LYS A 243 -11.69 -4.12 16.24
CA LYS A 243 -11.71 -2.65 16.15
C LYS A 243 -11.58 -2.22 14.68
N ALA A 244 -12.25 -1.14 14.30
CA ALA A 244 -11.91 -0.43 13.07
C ALA A 244 -10.53 0.21 13.24
N LYS A 245 -9.74 0.30 12.17
CA LYS A 245 -8.34 0.73 12.27
C LYS A 245 -8.02 1.88 11.34
N ILE A 246 -7.27 2.83 11.88
CA ILE A 246 -6.65 3.93 11.14
C ILE A 246 -5.14 3.71 11.18
N ALA A 247 -4.55 3.46 10.02
CA ALA A 247 -3.11 3.50 9.86
C ALA A 247 -2.68 4.91 9.47
N SER A 248 -1.98 5.61 10.36
CA SER A 248 -1.56 7.00 10.21
C SER A 248 -0.10 7.10 9.79
N ALA A 249 0.17 7.70 8.62
CA ALA A 249 1.52 8.09 8.24
C ALA A 249 2.02 9.34 8.99
N PRO A 250 1.17 10.34 9.34
CA PRO A 250 1.53 11.35 10.33
C PRO A 250 1.65 10.75 11.73
N VAL A 251 2.55 11.32 12.55
CA VAL A 251 2.64 10.98 13.98
C VAL A 251 1.29 11.29 14.63
N VAL A 252 0.78 10.32 15.39
CA VAL A 252 -0.46 10.49 16.15
C VAL A 252 -0.15 11.34 17.39
N PRO A 253 -0.82 12.49 17.59
CA PRO A 253 -0.62 13.30 18.78
C PRO A 253 -0.93 12.50 20.06
N PRO A 254 -0.14 12.63 21.15
CA PRO A 254 -0.41 11.95 22.41
C PRO A 254 -1.76 12.30 23.05
N ASP A 255 -2.31 13.46 22.71
CA ASP A 255 -3.59 14.01 23.15
C ASP A 255 -4.73 13.80 22.14
N ALA A 256 -4.51 12.99 21.10
CA ALA A 256 -5.55 12.66 20.14
C ALA A 256 -6.74 11.98 20.82
N GLU A 257 -7.95 12.43 20.51
CA GLU A 257 -9.18 11.86 21.07
C GLU A 257 -9.30 10.37 20.73
N GLU A 258 -9.51 9.55 21.75
CA GLU A 258 -9.82 8.13 21.56
C GLU A 258 -11.29 7.94 21.20
N VAL A 259 -11.54 7.18 20.13
CA VAL A 259 -12.90 6.84 19.72
C VAL A 259 -13.14 5.36 19.99
N GLU A 260 -14.13 5.06 20.84
CA GLU A 260 -14.49 3.68 21.19
C GLU A 260 -14.72 2.83 19.94
N GLY A 261 -14.12 1.64 19.90
CA GLY A 261 -14.20 0.71 18.77
C GLY A 261 -13.30 1.06 17.57
N THR A 262 -12.54 2.15 17.65
CA THR A 262 -11.51 2.53 16.66
C THR A 262 -10.11 2.44 17.29
N GLU A 263 -9.13 2.00 16.52
CA GLU A 263 -7.71 1.97 16.88
C GLU A 263 -6.93 2.82 15.87
N THR A 264 -6.09 3.74 16.33
CA THR A 264 -5.21 4.54 15.47
C THR A 264 -3.77 4.13 15.69
N ILE A 265 -3.07 3.78 14.62
CA ILE A 265 -1.72 3.21 14.65
C ILE A 265 -0.81 4.13 13.84
N PHE A 266 0.23 4.69 14.47
CA PHE A 266 1.31 5.35 13.73
C PHE A 266 2.11 4.29 12.96
N VAL A 267 2.17 4.44 11.64
CA VAL A 267 2.79 3.45 10.76
C VAL A 267 4.30 3.63 10.76
N MET A 268 5.01 2.62 11.24
CA MET A 268 6.46 2.56 11.26
C MET A 268 6.94 1.13 11.05
N PRO A 269 8.07 0.90 10.36
CA PRO A 269 8.72 -0.42 10.35
C PRO A 269 9.01 -0.92 11.78
N SER A 270 9.12 -2.25 11.95
CA SER A 270 9.41 -2.84 13.25
C SER A 270 10.70 -2.28 13.86
N THR A 271 10.69 -2.08 15.17
CA THR A 271 11.90 -1.71 15.92
C THR A 271 12.85 -2.90 16.04
N ASP A 272 12.34 -4.13 15.99
CA ASP A 272 13.16 -5.34 15.89
C ASP A 272 13.86 -5.41 14.53
N GLU A 273 15.18 -5.59 14.52
CA GLU A 273 15.96 -5.60 13.28
C GLU A 273 15.61 -6.80 12.38
N GLY A 274 15.38 -7.98 12.96
CA GLY A 274 15.07 -9.18 12.20
C GLY A 274 13.75 -9.06 11.45
N GLU A 275 12.69 -8.65 12.17
CA GLU A 275 11.38 -8.38 11.61
C GLU A 275 11.43 -7.25 10.58
N ARG A 276 12.12 -6.15 10.89
CA ARG A 276 12.27 -5.01 9.96
C ARG A 276 12.95 -5.44 8.66
N MET A 277 14.02 -6.24 8.73
CA MET A 277 14.68 -6.76 7.52
C MET A 277 13.75 -7.67 6.71
N ALA A 278 12.91 -8.49 7.37
CA ALA A 278 11.92 -9.32 6.69
C ALA A 278 10.83 -8.48 6.01
N GLN A 279 10.34 -7.43 6.69
CA GLN A 279 9.39 -6.45 6.15
C GLN A 279 9.95 -5.77 4.90
N PHE A 280 11.13 -5.15 4.98
CA PHE A 280 11.75 -4.48 3.84
C PHE A 280 12.04 -5.43 2.68
N ARG A 281 12.52 -6.64 2.97
CA ARG A 281 12.75 -7.66 1.94
C ARG A 281 11.46 -7.98 1.19
N TYR A 282 10.34 -8.08 1.89
CA TYR A 282 9.03 -8.27 1.25
C TYR A 282 8.62 -7.02 0.47
N TRP A 283 8.53 -5.86 1.12
CA TRP A 283 8.03 -4.62 0.52
C TRP A 283 8.84 -4.18 -0.70
N MET A 284 10.17 -4.12 -0.58
CA MET A 284 11.07 -3.60 -1.62
C MET A 284 11.59 -4.70 -2.54
N GLY A 285 12.21 -5.73 -1.97
CA GLY A 285 12.93 -6.76 -2.74
C GLY A 285 12.00 -7.71 -3.52
N THR A 286 10.80 -7.94 -3.02
CA THR A 286 9.81 -8.83 -3.65
C THR A 286 8.67 -8.05 -4.28
N TRP A 287 7.84 -7.38 -3.46
CA TRP A 287 6.58 -6.81 -3.89
C TRP A 287 6.79 -5.65 -4.88
N ALA A 288 7.58 -4.63 -4.53
CA ALA A 288 7.78 -3.47 -5.40
C ALA A 288 8.37 -3.88 -6.74
N ARG A 289 9.45 -4.68 -6.70
CA ARG A 289 10.11 -5.23 -7.89
C ARG A 289 9.12 -5.95 -8.81
N GLN A 290 8.32 -6.87 -8.27
CA GLN A 290 7.36 -7.64 -9.08
C GLN A 290 6.24 -6.76 -9.64
N LYS A 291 5.66 -5.87 -8.82
CA LYS A 291 4.53 -5.04 -9.25
C LYS A 291 4.95 -3.93 -10.22
N LEU A 292 6.16 -3.39 -10.11
CA LEU A 292 6.73 -2.46 -11.08
C LEU A 292 7.02 -3.16 -12.41
N ALA A 293 7.67 -4.34 -12.37
CA ALA A 293 7.96 -5.11 -13.58
C ALA A 293 6.69 -5.54 -14.33
N ALA A 294 5.62 -5.86 -13.60
CA ALA A 294 4.32 -6.19 -14.18
C ALA A 294 3.50 -4.96 -14.62
N GLY A 295 3.97 -3.73 -14.38
CA GLY A 295 3.20 -2.51 -14.62
C GLY A 295 1.94 -2.37 -13.75
N ALA A 296 1.81 -3.20 -12.71
CA ALA A 296 0.65 -3.21 -11.81
C ALA A 296 0.61 -1.97 -10.91
N ILE A 297 1.78 -1.38 -10.65
CA ILE A 297 1.96 -0.06 -10.03
C ILE A 297 2.91 0.78 -10.86
N ARG A 298 2.87 2.09 -10.64
CA ARG A 298 3.81 3.05 -11.24
C ARG A 298 4.34 4.05 -10.20
N PRO A 299 5.52 4.63 -10.45
CA PRO A 299 5.99 5.82 -9.74
C PRO A 299 4.91 6.90 -9.71
N SER A 300 4.65 7.45 -8.52
CA SER A 300 3.58 8.43 -8.30
C SER A 300 3.77 9.17 -6.97
N PRO A 301 3.33 10.44 -6.87
CA PRO A 301 2.92 11.33 -7.96
C PRO A 301 4.10 11.69 -8.87
N ASP A 302 3.85 12.51 -9.89
CA ASP A 302 4.91 12.90 -10.81
C ASP A 302 6.06 13.61 -10.08
N PRO A 303 7.32 13.30 -10.43
CA PRO A 303 8.45 13.98 -9.86
C PRO A 303 8.52 15.43 -10.36
N ARG A 304 8.82 16.36 -9.46
CA ARG A 304 9.16 17.75 -9.78
C ARG A 304 10.61 17.99 -9.37
N VAL A 305 11.48 18.12 -10.35
CA VAL A 305 12.88 18.46 -10.10
C VAL A 305 12.96 19.89 -9.58
N VAL A 306 13.61 20.08 -8.43
CA VAL A 306 13.76 21.39 -7.77
C VAL A 306 15.19 21.93 -7.84
N GLY A 307 16.12 21.13 -8.36
CA GLY A 307 17.48 21.55 -8.64
C GLY A 307 18.41 20.35 -8.85
N LYS A 308 19.67 20.68 -9.11
CA LYS A 308 20.77 19.71 -9.26
C LYS A 308 21.82 19.96 -8.18
N GLY A 309 22.57 18.92 -7.83
CA GLY A 309 23.60 18.95 -6.80
C GLY A 309 23.04 18.99 -5.38
N LEU A 310 23.90 18.70 -4.39
CA LEU A 310 23.51 18.68 -2.98
C LEU A 310 23.14 20.07 -2.45
N GLU A 311 23.68 21.13 -3.07
CA GLU A 311 23.37 22.53 -2.77
C GLU A 311 21.90 22.89 -2.99
N ALA A 312 21.19 22.18 -3.86
CA ALA A 312 19.78 22.41 -4.14
C ALA A 312 18.83 21.87 -3.05
N ILE A 313 19.32 21.06 -2.11
CA ILE A 313 18.49 20.38 -1.11
C ILE A 313 17.74 21.39 -0.24
N ASN A 314 18.42 22.41 0.28
CA ASN A 314 17.78 23.41 1.14
C ASN A 314 16.68 24.19 0.41
N ALA A 315 16.94 24.62 -0.83
CA ALA A 315 15.92 25.26 -1.66
C ALA A 315 14.73 24.33 -1.93
N GLY A 316 14.98 23.03 -2.14
CA GLY A 316 13.94 22.02 -2.25
C GLY A 316 13.10 21.85 -0.98
N LEU A 317 13.73 21.91 0.20
CA LEU A 317 13.05 21.89 1.49
C LEU A 317 12.21 23.15 1.70
N ASP A 318 12.68 24.32 1.28
CA ASP A 318 11.89 25.57 1.32
C ASP A 318 10.64 25.48 0.44
N VAL A 319 10.77 24.86 -0.75
CA VAL A 319 9.63 24.57 -1.62
C VAL A 319 8.65 23.62 -0.93
N LEU A 320 9.14 22.58 -0.24
CA LEU A 320 8.30 21.65 0.50
C LEU A 320 7.55 22.35 1.65
N ALA A 321 8.22 23.23 2.38
CA ALA A 321 7.66 23.98 3.51
C ALA A 321 6.51 24.91 3.09
N ARG A 322 6.54 25.44 1.87
CA ARG A 322 5.43 26.22 1.29
C ARG A 322 4.22 25.38 0.85
N GLY A 323 4.35 24.06 0.88
CA GLY A 323 3.32 23.12 0.43
C GLY A 323 3.51 22.67 -1.02
N VAL A 324 3.15 21.41 -1.27
CA VAL A 324 3.23 20.77 -2.58
C VAL A 324 1.95 19.99 -2.82
N SER A 325 1.31 20.21 -3.97
CA SER A 325 0.13 19.46 -4.38
C SER A 325 0.52 18.43 -5.44
N CYS A 326 0.22 17.16 -5.17
CA CYS A 326 0.32 16.04 -6.12
C CYS A 326 1.62 16.00 -6.94
N ALA A 327 2.75 16.25 -6.27
CA ALA A 327 4.08 16.11 -6.86
C ALA A 327 5.07 15.64 -5.79
N LYS A 328 6.12 14.93 -6.23
CA LYS A 328 7.26 14.55 -5.38
C LYS A 328 8.46 15.40 -5.74
N LEU A 329 8.97 16.19 -4.82
CA LEU A 329 10.18 16.98 -5.10
C LEU A 329 11.39 16.06 -5.21
N VAL A 330 12.22 16.29 -6.23
CA VAL A 330 13.43 15.52 -6.51
C VAL A 330 14.60 16.48 -6.73
N VAL A 331 15.76 16.11 -6.21
CA VAL A 331 17.04 16.76 -6.50
C VAL A 331 17.90 15.76 -7.26
N GLU A 332 18.49 16.18 -8.37
CA GLU A 332 19.39 15.36 -9.18
C GLU A 332 20.83 15.52 -8.67
N VAL A 333 21.40 14.51 -8.02
CA VAL A 333 22.74 14.62 -7.39
C VAL A 333 23.88 14.30 -8.36
N ALA A 334 23.65 13.40 -9.33
CA ALA A 334 24.60 13.06 -10.37
C ALA A 334 23.86 12.88 -11.71
N GLU A 335 24.57 13.02 -12.83
CA GLU A 335 24.06 12.64 -14.16
C GLU A 335 23.94 11.11 -14.32
#